data_AF-A0A941N703-F1
#
_entry.id   AF-A0A941N703-F1
#
_cell.length_a   1.000
_cell.length_b   1.000
_cell.length_c   1.000
_cell.angle_alpha   90.00
_cell.angle_beta   90.00
_cell.angle_gamma   90.00
#
_symmetry.space_group_name_H-M   'P 1'
#
loop_
_entity.id
_entity.type
_entity.pdbx_description
1 polymer ?
#
loop_
_entity_poly.entity_id
_entity_poly.type
_entity_poly.pdbx_seq_one_letter_code
_entity_poly.pdbx_strand_id
1 'polypeptide(L)'
;MAKKKPAPKKKQPTPKRTAPRKAARKPVQQNPRKGARVVAKKKPAASAKAAAPPASASRTAPAATKSATTPQDNAPSLGRPKITAEADLDLFFKDDYHARQIFKFLNVQTVKELERYTAGEILRRLSNPIKETVERIRRSLAQHNRCLTGDEEYALGHKDNGAPASGR
;
A
#
# COMPACT_ATOMS: atom_id res chain seq x y z
N MET A 1 -18.65 -74.68 13.37
CA MET A 1 -17.30 -74.25 12.90
C MET A 1 -17.10 -72.79 13.30
N ALA A 2 -16.31 -72.53 14.36
CA ALA A 2 -14.94 -71.96 14.28
C ALA A 2 -14.89 -70.59 13.56
N LYS A 3 -14.92 -69.45 14.28
CA LYS A 3 -13.80 -68.72 14.96
C LYS A 3 -13.21 -67.58 14.10
N LYS A 4 -13.40 -66.33 14.59
CA LYS A 4 -12.51 -65.13 14.61
C LYS A 4 -13.28 -63.87 14.22
N LYS A 5 -13.74 -63.04 15.18
CA LYS A 5 -13.03 -62.02 16.00
C LYS A 5 -12.55 -60.78 15.23
N PRO A 6 -12.61 -59.58 15.86
CA PRO A 6 -12.84 -58.28 15.24
C PRO A 6 -11.63 -57.32 15.34
N ALA A 7 -11.84 -56.05 14.93
CA ALA A 7 -11.10 -54.80 15.24
C ALA A 7 -10.33 -54.18 14.05
N PRO A 8 -9.92 -52.89 14.11
CA PRO A 8 -10.55 -51.70 14.71
C PRO A 8 -10.62 -50.50 13.73
N LYS A 9 -11.68 -49.69 13.77
CA LYS A 9 -11.64 -48.34 13.18
C LYS A 9 -10.69 -47.47 14.01
N LYS A 10 -9.52 -47.19 13.42
CA LYS A 10 -8.48 -46.30 13.93
C LYS A 10 -9.05 -44.89 14.10
N LYS A 11 -8.88 -44.36 15.31
CA LYS A 11 -9.14 -42.97 15.71
C LYS A 11 -8.48 -41.99 14.74
N GLN A 12 -9.28 -41.13 14.09
CA GLN A 12 -8.76 -39.88 13.54
C GLN A 12 -8.87 -38.78 14.61
N PRO A 13 -7.81 -38.01 14.86
CA PRO A 13 -7.79 -36.99 15.89
C PRO A 13 -8.54 -35.74 15.46
N THR A 14 -9.42 -35.26 16.34
CA THR A 14 -10.00 -33.92 16.31
C THR A 14 -8.92 -32.84 16.26
N PRO A 15 -8.99 -31.82 15.40
CA PRO A 15 -8.16 -30.63 15.57
C PRO A 15 -8.65 -29.86 16.79
N LYS A 16 -7.86 -29.93 17.87
CA LYS A 16 -8.09 -29.16 19.09
C LYS A 16 -7.92 -27.67 18.80
N ARG A 17 -9.00 -26.95 19.08
CA ARG A 17 -9.06 -25.51 19.35
C ARG A 17 -7.99 -25.12 20.37
N THR A 18 -7.04 -24.27 20.01
CA THR A 18 -6.21 -23.52 20.96
C THR A 18 -5.96 -22.11 20.44
N ALA A 19 -6.72 -21.15 20.98
CA ALA A 19 -6.34 -19.74 21.04
C ALA A 19 -5.47 -19.51 22.31
N PRO A 20 -4.95 -18.29 22.54
CA PRO A 20 -3.56 -17.89 22.36
C PRO A 20 -2.72 -18.03 23.64
N ARG A 21 -1.45 -18.46 23.54
CA ARG A 21 -0.51 -18.39 24.67
C ARG A 21 0.17 -17.02 24.70
N LYS A 22 -0.28 -16.21 25.66
CA LYS A 22 0.47 -15.12 26.29
C LYS A 22 1.85 -15.62 26.73
N ALA A 23 2.92 -14.95 26.30
CA ALA A 23 4.22 -14.99 26.94
C ALA A 23 4.47 -13.62 27.59
N ALA A 24 4.49 -13.62 28.92
CA ALA A 24 4.81 -12.49 29.76
C ALA A 24 6.31 -12.49 30.12
N ARG A 25 6.93 -11.30 30.15
CA ARG A 25 8.16 -10.86 30.89
C ARG A 25 8.62 -9.54 30.25
N LYS A 26 8.91 -8.40 30.89
CA LYS A 26 8.88 -7.87 32.28
C LYS A 26 8.70 -6.34 32.16
N PRO A 27 8.24 -5.63 33.20
CA PRO A 27 7.93 -4.20 33.16
C PRO A 27 9.20 -3.33 33.27
N VAL A 28 9.38 -2.37 32.36
CA VAL A 28 10.32 -1.26 32.58
C VAL A 28 9.60 -0.17 33.36
N GLN A 29 9.99 -0.08 34.63
CA GLN A 29 9.62 0.96 35.58
C GLN A 29 10.46 2.20 35.26
N GLN A 30 9.83 3.31 34.87
CA GLN A 30 10.45 4.63 35.02
C GLN A 30 9.54 5.50 35.88
N ASN A 31 10.00 5.68 37.11
CA ASN A 31 9.37 6.50 38.12
C ASN A 31 9.54 8.00 37.80
N PRO A 32 8.57 8.85 38.17
CA PRO A 32 8.59 10.29 37.94
C PRO A 32 9.45 10.99 38.98
N ARG A 33 10.47 11.75 38.55
CA ARG A 33 11.16 12.67 39.46
C ARG A 33 10.40 13.98 39.55
N LYS A 34 9.70 14.09 40.68
CA LYS A 34 9.29 15.31 41.36
C LYS A 34 10.46 16.30 41.48
N GLY A 35 10.22 17.55 41.15
CA GLY A 35 10.94 18.74 41.63
C GLY A 35 9.93 19.88 41.64
N ALA A 36 9.17 20.02 42.72
CA ALA A 36 9.47 20.93 43.82
C ALA A 36 9.38 22.42 43.40
N ARG A 37 8.19 22.96 43.68
CA ARG A 37 7.82 24.35 43.99
C ARG A 37 8.92 25.07 44.80
N VAL A 38 9.07 26.39 44.68
CA VAL A 38 8.80 27.44 45.71
C VAL A 38 9.50 28.77 45.31
N VAL A 39 8.80 29.88 45.62
CA VAL A 39 9.23 31.26 45.95
C VAL A 39 9.68 32.27 44.86
N ALA A 40 8.69 33.07 44.45
CA ALA A 40 8.59 34.52 44.69
C ALA A 40 9.85 35.29 45.14
N LYS A 41 10.18 36.37 44.40
CA LYS A 41 10.74 37.58 45.02
C LYS A 41 10.47 38.86 44.20
N LYS A 42 9.69 39.75 44.83
CA LYS A 42 9.78 41.22 44.87
C LYS A 42 9.53 42.07 43.59
N LYS A 43 8.34 42.69 43.58
CA LYS A 43 8.10 44.14 43.32
C LYS A 43 9.00 45.02 44.22
N PRO A 44 9.25 46.32 43.98
CA PRO A 44 8.25 47.36 43.59
C PRO A 44 8.86 48.39 42.58
N ALA A 45 8.31 49.54 42.18
CA ALA A 45 7.21 50.37 42.65
C ALA A 45 6.76 51.35 41.52
N ALA A 46 5.56 51.90 41.70
CA ALA A 46 5.15 53.29 41.44
C ALA A 46 5.07 53.79 39.96
N SER A 47 3.85 54.08 39.46
CA SER A 47 3.22 55.43 39.36
C SER A 47 3.67 56.17 38.09
N ALA A 48 2.88 56.86 37.28
CA ALA A 48 1.56 57.46 37.34
C ALA A 48 1.11 57.72 35.87
N LYS A 49 -0.16 57.54 35.53
CA LYS A 49 -1.13 58.61 35.20
C LYS A 49 -0.86 59.40 33.90
N ALA A 50 -1.68 59.06 32.89
CA ALA A 50 -2.38 59.89 31.89
C ALA A 50 -1.74 61.19 31.33
N ALA A 51 -1.66 61.27 30.00
CA ALA A 51 -2.07 62.43 29.19
C ALA A 51 -2.18 62.04 27.71
N ALA A 52 -3.19 62.58 27.01
CA ALA A 52 -3.53 62.31 25.61
C ALA A 52 -2.73 63.23 24.63
N PRO A 53 -2.97 63.22 23.30
CA PRO A 53 -1.95 63.16 22.24
C PRO A 53 -1.53 64.54 21.70
N PRO A 54 -0.59 64.58 20.72
CA PRO A 54 -0.97 65.29 19.50
C PRO A 54 -0.51 64.63 18.18
N ALA A 55 -1.20 65.06 17.14
CA ALA A 55 -1.12 64.66 15.75
C ALA A 55 0.26 64.82 15.11
N SER A 56 0.52 63.98 14.11
CA SER A 56 0.83 64.35 12.71
C SER A 56 1.82 63.40 12.06
N ALA A 57 1.79 63.40 10.73
CA ALA A 57 2.73 62.78 9.79
C ALA A 57 2.49 61.30 9.43
N SER A 58 1.69 61.15 8.37
CA SER A 58 2.12 60.52 7.12
C SER A 58 3.12 59.35 7.23
N ARG A 59 2.61 58.14 7.00
CA ARG A 59 3.26 57.18 6.11
C ARG A 59 2.26 56.11 5.71
N THR A 60 1.73 56.26 4.50
CA THR A 60 1.14 55.16 3.74
C THR A 60 2.19 54.07 3.58
N ALA A 61 2.13 53.07 4.46
CA ALA A 61 2.83 51.82 4.24
C ALA A 61 2.12 51.09 3.11
N PRO A 62 2.79 50.69 2.01
CA PRO A 62 2.19 49.76 1.09
C PRO A 62 2.01 48.45 1.87
N ALA A 63 0.74 48.08 2.07
CA ALA A 63 0.36 46.81 2.63
C ALA A 63 1.09 45.71 1.86
N ALA A 64 1.89 44.93 2.57
CA ALA A 64 2.51 43.73 2.04
C ALA A 64 1.41 42.87 1.41
N THR A 65 1.44 42.80 0.08
CA THR A 65 0.67 41.83 -0.68
C THR A 65 1.11 40.46 -0.20
N LYS A 66 0.29 39.88 0.69
CA LYS A 66 0.37 38.46 1.01
C LYS A 66 -0.04 37.74 -0.26
N SER A 67 0.96 37.44 -1.10
CA SER A 67 0.81 36.51 -2.20
C SER A 67 0.29 35.21 -1.60
N ALA A 68 -0.99 34.94 -1.83
CA ALA A 68 -1.62 33.69 -1.46
C ALA A 68 -0.82 32.57 -2.13
N THR A 69 0.00 31.90 -1.33
CA THR A 69 0.70 30.69 -1.77
C THR A 69 -0.40 29.66 -1.96
N THR A 70 -0.58 29.22 -3.20
CA THR A 70 -1.46 28.10 -3.52
C THR A 70 -1.12 26.93 -2.59
N PRO A 71 -2.11 26.23 -2.02
CA PRO A 71 -1.84 25.07 -1.19
C PRO A 71 -1.19 24.02 -2.10
N GLN A 72 0.13 23.89 -1.98
CA GLN A 72 0.84 22.72 -2.44
C GLN A 72 0.22 21.55 -1.67
N ASP A 73 -0.42 20.63 -2.40
CA ASP A 73 -0.80 19.34 -1.85
C ASP A 73 0.37 18.83 -1.02
N ASN A 74 0.13 18.64 0.27
CA ASN A 74 1.12 18.17 1.23
C ASN A 74 1.41 16.69 0.91
N ALA A 75 2.11 16.45 -0.20
CA ALA A 75 2.71 15.18 -0.50
C ALA A 75 3.70 14.88 0.64
N PRO A 76 3.65 13.68 1.23
CA PRO A 76 4.57 13.31 2.30
C PRO A 76 6.01 13.46 1.79
N SER A 77 6.76 14.38 2.39
CA SER A 77 8.14 14.63 1.98
C SER A 77 9.01 13.47 2.45
N LEU A 78 9.44 12.63 1.50
CA LEU A 78 10.38 11.54 1.73
C LEU A 78 11.85 12.01 1.82
N GLY A 79 12.06 13.33 1.92
CA GLY A 79 13.38 13.97 1.91
C GLY A 79 13.92 14.26 0.51
N ARG A 80 15.20 14.62 0.42
CA ARG A 80 15.87 14.92 -0.85
C ARG A 80 16.06 13.62 -1.65
N PRO A 81 15.59 13.55 -2.92
CA PRO A 81 15.86 12.42 -3.78
C PRO A 81 17.36 12.18 -3.92
N LYS A 82 17.78 10.93 -3.71
CA LYS A 82 19.18 10.51 -3.92
C LYS A 82 19.50 10.30 -5.41
N ILE A 83 18.46 10.13 -6.22
CA ILE A 83 18.53 9.77 -7.64
C ILE A 83 17.86 10.90 -8.43
N THR A 84 18.45 11.24 -9.57
CA THR A 84 17.85 12.21 -10.50
C THR A 84 16.69 11.57 -11.25
N ALA A 85 15.64 12.33 -11.54
CA ALA A 85 14.46 11.83 -12.26
C ALA A 85 14.81 11.25 -13.64
N GLU A 86 15.85 11.78 -14.28
CA GLU A 86 16.34 11.34 -15.61
C GLU A 86 17.40 10.23 -15.51
N ALA A 87 17.60 9.61 -14.34
CA ALA A 87 18.52 8.47 -14.22
C ALA A 87 17.98 7.24 -14.97
N ASP A 88 18.89 6.51 -15.61
CA ASP A 88 18.58 5.26 -16.31
C ASP A 88 18.28 4.13 -15.31
N LEU A 89 17.08 3.55 -15.44
CA LEU A 89 16.60 2.45 -14.62
C LEU A 89 17.44 1.19 -14.81
N ASP A 90 17.92 0.91 -16.02
CA ASP A 90 18.67 -0.31 -16.31
C ASP A 90 20.04 -0.30 -15.65
N LEU A 91 20.67 0.87 -15.57
CA LEU A 91 21.95 1.04 -14.88
C LEU A 91 21.78 1.02 -13.36
N PHE A 92 20.68 1.60 -12.85
CA PHE A 92 20.38 1.63 -11.42
C PHE A 92 20.00 0.25 -10.87
N PHE A 93 19.21 -0.52 -11.62
CA PHE A 93 18.78 -1.88 -11.26
C PHE A 93 19.58 -2.98 -11.97
N LYS A 94 20.86 -2.73 -12.29
CA LYS A 94 21.72 -3.69 -13.00
C LYS A 94 21.81 -5.07 -12.36
N ASP A 95 21.69 -5.14 -11.03
CA ASP A 95 21.79 -6.38 -10.26
C ASP A 95 20.44 -7.11 -10.17
N ASP A 96 19.32 -6.43 -10.43
CA ASP A 96 17.98 -7.00 -10.43
C ASP A 96 17.53 -7.29 -11.86
N TYR A 97 17.67 -8.55 -12.26
CA TYR A 97 17.20 -9.00 -13.57
C TYR A 97 15.68 -8.83 -13.74
N HIS A 98 14.89 -9.09 -12.71
CA HIS A 98 13.42 -9.06 -12.81
C HIS A 98 12.91 -7.63 -12.95
N ALA A 99 13.50 -6.68 -12.21
CA ALA A 99 13.19 -5.26 -12.36
C ALA A 99 13.41 -4.78 -13.80
N ARG A 100 14.55 -5.13 -14.41
CA ARG A 100 14.84 -4.80 -15.81
C ARG A 100 13.86 -5.42 -16.80
N GLN A 101 13.40 -6.65 -16.56
CA GLN A 101 12.34 -7.24 -17.39
C GLN A 101 11.02 -6.47 -17.29
N ILE A 102 10.67 -5.98 -16.09
CA ILE A 102 9.47 -5.17 -15.89
C ILE A 102 9.60 -3.83 -16.63
N PHE A 103 10.75 -3.15 -16.55
CA PHE A 103 10.98 -1.88 -17.27
C PHE A 103 10.91 -2.06 -18.77
N LYS A 104 11.53 -3.13 -19.29
CA LYS A 104 11.46 -3.51 -20.70
C LYS A 104 10.03 -3.83 -21.14
N PHE A 105 9.25 -4.52 -20.32
CA PHE A 105 7.85 -4.81 -20.63
C PHE A 105 6.99 -3.53 -20.64
N LEU A 106 7.23 -2.62 -19.71
CA LEU A 106 6.52 -1.35 -19.61
C LEU A 106 7.03 -0.29 -20.62
N ASN A 107 8.11 -0.58 -21.35
CA ASN A 107 8.83 0.36 -22.21
C ASN A 107 9.20 1.68 -21.50
N VAL A 108 9.72 1.58 -20.28
CA VAL A 108 10.23 2.72 -19.50
C VAL A 108 11.74 2.65 -19.36
N GLN A 109 12.39 3.82 -19.48
CA GLN A 109 13.86 3.93 -19.40
C GLN A 109 14.30 4.77 -18.21
N THR A 110 13.50 5.76 -17.80
CA THR A 110 13.88 6.70 -16.74
C THR A 110 13.03 6.57 -15.49
N VAL A 111 13.60 6.97 -14.34
CA VAL A 111 12.88 6.96 -13.05
C VAL A 111 11.58 7.78 -13.13
N LYS A 112 11.62 8.94 -13.81
CA LYS A 112 10.47 9.81 -14.05
C LYS A 112 9.31 9.12 -14.76
N GLU A 113 9.60 8.20 -15.68
CA GLU A 113 8.58 7.43 -16.39
C GLU A 113 7.98 6.34 -15.51
N LEU A 114 8.82 5.68 -14.70
CA LEU A 114 8.36 4.67 -13.75
C LEU A 114 7.47 5.27 -12.66
N GLU A 115 7.80 6.47 -12.17
CA GLU A 115 7.01 7.19 -11.16
C GLU A 115 5.59 7.56 -11.61
N ARG A 116 5.31 7.57 -12.92
CA ARG A 116 3.95 7.79 -13.44
C ARG A 116 3.02 6.62 -13.14
N TYR A 117 3.58 5.44 -12.88
CA TYR A 117 2.82 4.24 -12.63
C TYR A 117 2.66 3.99 -11.14
N THR A 118 1.43 3.63 -10.75
CA THR A 118 1.20 3.05 -9.42
C THR A 118 1.62 1.58 -9.41
N ALA A 119 2.00 1.05 -8.25
CA ALA A 119 2.32 -0.37 -8.12
C ALA A 119 1.17 -1.28 -8.59
N GLY A 120 -0.07 -0.92 -8.28
CA GLY A 120 -1.26 -1.65 -8.74
C GLY A 120 -1.44 -1.61 -10.27
N GLU A 121 -1.11 -0.49 -10.91
CA GLU A 121 -1.14 -0.39 -12.37
C GLU A 121 -0.07 -1.25 -13.04
N ILE A 122 1.15 -1.26 -12.50
CA ILE A 122 2.23 -2.13 -12.99
C ILE A 122 1.77 -3.59 -12.96
N LEU A 123 1.25 -4.06 -11.83
CA LEU A 123 0.76 -5.43 -11.66
C LEU A 123 -0.41 -5.74 -12.61
N ARG A 124 -1.33 -4.80 -12.81
CA ARG A 124 -2.44 -4.96 -13.75
C ARG A 124 -1.93 -5.13 -15.18
N ARG A 125 -1.03 -4.26 -15.64
CA ARG A 125 -0.45 -4.32 -16.99
C ARG A 125 0.33 -5.61 -17.23
N LEU A 126 1.06 -6.09 -16.22
CA LEU A 126 1.80 -7.35 -16.30
C LEU A 126 0.86 -8.58 -16.30
N SER A 127 -0.22 -8.55 -15.51
CA SER A 127 -1.12 -9.70 -15.37
C SER A 127 -2.17 -9.82 -16.47
N ASN A 128 -2.55 -8.73 -17.14
CA ASN A 128 -3.60 -8.75 -18.15
C ASN A 128 -3.29 -9.69 -19.33
N PRO A 129 -2.11 -9.64 -19.99
CA PRO A 129 -1.81 -10.55 -21.10
C PRO A 129 -1.78 -12.02 -20.66
N ILE A 130 -1.39 -12.29 -19.42
CA ILE A 130 -1.39 -13.63 -18.84
C ILE A 130 -2.83 -14.12 -18.69
N LYS A 131 -3.71 -13.30 -18.09
CA LYS A 131 -5.15 -13.60 -17.94
C LYS A 131 -5.82 -13.85 -19.30
N GLU A 132 -5.61 -12.97 -20.26
CA GLU A 132 -6.14 -13.12 -21.62
C GLU A 132 -5.64 -14.40 -22.30
N THR A 133 -4.37 -14.77 -22.08
CA THR A 133 -3.80 -16.00 -22.61
C THR A 133 -4.44 -17.22 -21.96
N VAL A 134 -4.63 -17.22 -20.63
CA VAL A 134 -5.36 -18.28 -19.93
C VAL A 134 -6.79 -18.39 -20.43
N GLU A 135 -7.50 -17.28 -20.64
CA GLU A 135 -8.85 -17.28 -21.23
C GLU A 135 -8.89 -17.82 -22.66
N ARG A 136 -7.87 -17.53 -23.48
CA ARG A 136 -7.74 -18.15 -24.82
C ARG A 136 -7.53 -19.66 -24.72
N ILE A 137 -6.70 -20.13 -23.79
CA ILE A 137 -6.49 -21.56 -23.54
C ILE A 137 -7.81 -22.21 -23.10
N ARG A 138 -8.55 -21.61 -22.16
CA ARG A 138 -9.85 -22.09 -21.69
C ARG A 138 -10.85 -22.25 -22.85
N ARG A 139 -10.97 -21.23 -23.71
CA ARG A 139 -11.82 -21.28 -24.91
C ARG A 139 -11.41 -22.38 -25.89
N SER A 140 -10.12 -22.48 -26.19
CA SER A 140 -9.60 -23.50 -27.11
C SER A 140 -9.86 -24.92 -26.58
N LEU A 141 -9.64 -25.16 -25.29
CA LEU A 141 -9.96 -26.45 -24.68
C LEU A 141 -11.46 -26.76 -24.76
N ALA A 142 -12.32 -25.78 -24.47
CA ALA A 142 -13.76 -25.95 -24.51
C ALA A 142 -14.28 -26.30 -25.92
N GLN A 143 -13.72 -25.70 -26.97
CA GLN A 143 -14.01 -26.06 -28.37
C GLN A 143 -13.69 -27.53 -28.69
N HIS A 144 -12.67 -28.09 -28.03
CA HIS A 144 -12.28 -29.50 -28.15
C HIS A 144 -12.97 -30.39 -27.12
N ASN A 145 -14.03 -29.93 -26.45
CA ASN A 145 -14.74 -30.65 -25.40
C ASN A 145 -13.84 -31.05 -24.21
N ARG A 146 -12.80 -30.28 -23.93
CA ARG A 146 -11.89 -30.45 -22.78
C ARG A 146 -11.96 -29.23 -21.86
N CYS A 147 -11.49 -29.37 -20.63
CA CYS A 147 -11.42 -28.28 -19.65
C CYS A 147 -10.13 -28.37 -18.83
N LEU A 148 -9.78 -27.25 -18.19
CA LEU A 148 -8.80 -27.26 -17.10
C LEU A 148 -9.45 -27.86 -15.85
N THR A 149 -8.63 -28.32 -14.91
CA THR A 149 -9.11 -28.86 -13.63
C THR A 149 -9.88 -27.78 -12.85
N GLY A 150 -11.14 -28.06 -12.49
CA GLY A 150 -12.00 -27.11 -11.76
C GLY A 150 -12.71 -26.08 -12.64
N ASP A 151 -12.60 -26.21 -13.97
CA ASP A 151 -13.18 -25.31 -14.97
C ASP A 151 -14.32 -25.99 -15.77
N GLU A 152 -14.92 -27.04 -15.19
CA GLU A 152 -15.94 -27.86 -15.85
C GLU A 152 -17.20 -27.04 -16.18
N GLU A 153 -17.63 -26.17 -15.26
CA GLU A 153 -18.79 -25.29 -15.44
C GLU A 153 -18.60 -24.33 -16.62
N TYR A 154 -17.39 -23.80 -16.79
CA TYR A 154 -17.07 -22.92 -17.91
C TYR A 154 -17.14 -23.67 -19.25
N ALA A 155 -16.59 -24.89 -19.31
CA ALA A 155 -16.62 -25.67 -20.54
C ALA A 155 -18.04 -26.13 -20.91
N LEU A 156 -18.87 -26.50 -19.92
CA LEU A 156 -20.29 -26.81 -20.13
C LEU A 156 -21.05 -25.58 -20.63
N GLY A 157 -20.91 -24.43 -19.95
CA GLY A 157 -21.54 -23.19 -20.40
C GLY A 157 -21.05 -22.74 -21.79
N HIS A 158 -19.80 -23.01 -22.15
CA HIS A 158 -19.29 -22.70 -23.49
C HIS A 158 -19.87 -23.63 -24.56
N LYS A 159 -20.15 -24.90 -24.25
CA LYS A 159 -20.87 -25.80 -25.16
C LYS A 159 -22.31 -25.35 -25.36
N ASP A 160 -22.99 -24.96 -24.28
CA ASP A 160 -24.39 -24.58 -24.32
C ASP A 160 -24.60 -23.25 -25.06
N ASN A 161 -23.69 -22.29 -24.88
CA ASN A 161 -23.73 -20.99 -25.55
C ASN A 161 -23.03 -20.97 -26.93
N GLY A 162 -22.12 -21.91 -27.15
CA GLY A 162 -21.28 -22.01 -28.34
C GLY A 162 -21.69 -23.13 -29.29
N ALA A 163 -22.90 -23.67 -29.16
CA ALA A 163 -23.48 -24.59 -30.11
C ALA A 163 -24.09 -23.82 -31.31
N PRO A 164 -23.37 -23.60 -32.43
CA PRO A 164 -24.08 -23.59 -33.69
C PRO A 164 -24.65 -24.99 -33.87
N ALA A 165 -25.93 -25.06 -34.24
CA ALA A 165 -26.55 -26.26 -34.78
C ALA A 165 -25.74 -26.73 -36.00
N SER A 166 -24.66 -27.47 -35.77
CA SER A 166 -23.97 -28.24 -36.80
C SER A 166 -24.87 -29.42 -37.09
N GLY A 167 -25.73 -29.23 -38.09
CA GLY A 167 -26.67 -30.21 -38.59
C GLY A 167 -26.06 -31.60 -38.72
N ARG A 168 -26.84 -32.57 -38.25
CA ARG A 168 -26.90 -33.91 -38.82
C ARG A 168 -28.33 -34.13 -39.27
#